data_AF-A0A4U1JEI3-F1
#
_entry.id   AF-A0A4U1JEI3-F1
#
_cell.length_a   1.000
_cell.length_b   1.000
_cell.length_c   1.000
_cell.angle_alpha   90.00
_cell.angle_beta   90.00
_cell.angle_gamma   90.00
#
_symmetry.space_group_name_H-M   'P 1'
#
loop_
_entity.id
_entity.type
_entity.pdbx_description
1 polymer ?
#
loop_
_entity_poly.entity_id
_entity_poly.type
_entity_poly.pdbx_seq_one_letter_code
_entity_poly.pdbx_strand_id
1 'polypeptide(L)'
;MGIRPTSRKNVALSAPTRVSKLLWFAFFVGLGLPACADAASAPLAPARFKEGIGPLAKERCDGCHERMPGGAMSVYRNARARVTPGDPGASPYYTVPMGGGHPVSWGDSASAVHAWIEAGAPE
;
A
#
# COMPACT_ATOMS: atom_id res chain seq x y z
N MET A 1 -21.18 -4.09 41.52
CA MET A 1 -22.45 -3.43 41.12
C MET A 1 -22.13 -2.24 40.23
N GLY A 2 -22.74 -2.13 39.04
CA GLY A 2 -22.70 -0.88 38.25
C GLY A 2 -22.72 -1.03 36.74
N ILE A 3 -23.63 -1.84 36.18
CA ILE A 3 -23.89 -1.88 34.74
C ILE A 3 -24.79 -0.69 34.38
N ARG A 4 -24.41 0.14 33.40
CA ARG A 4 -25.35 1.05 32.70
C ARG A 4 -25.08 1.06 31.20
N PRO A 5 -25.96 0.45 30.38
CA PRO A 5 -25.97 0.61 28.94
C PRO A 5 -27.00 1.67 28.53
N THR A 6 -26.60 2.71 27.81
CA THR A 6 -27.55 3.70 27.25
C THR A 6 -27.86 3.40 25.78
N SER A 7 -29.00 2.73 25.61
CA SER A 7 -30.09 3.00 24.66
C SER A 7 -29.82 3.80 23.37
N ARG A 8 -29.80 3.04 22.26
CA ARG A 8 -30.70 3.10 21.08
C ARG A 8 -31.12 4.49 20.56
N LYS A 9 -30.93 4.71 19.24
CA LYS A 9 -31.97 5.22 18.31
C LYS A 9 -31.55 4.96 16.84
N ASN A 10 -32.20 3.96 16.25
CA ASN A 10 -32.33 3.83 14.80
C ASN A 10 -33.23 4.97 14.30
N VAL A 11 -32.84 5.65 13.23
CA VAL A 11 -33.73 6.50 12.44
C VAL A 11 -33.83 5.93 11.03
N ALA A 12 -35.08 5.90 10.57
CA ALA A 12 -35.59 5.12 9.47
C ALA A 12 -35.26 5.68 8.07
N LEU A 13 -35.42 4.76 7.11
CA LEU A 13 -35.61 4.93 5.68
C LEU A 13 -36.32 6.23 5.25
N SER A 14 -35.86 6.80 4.14
CA SER A 14 -36.73 7.29 3.07
C SER A 14 -35.98 7.29 1.74
N ALA A 15 -36.44 6.46 0.80
CA ALA A 15 -36.23 6.60 -0.64
C ALA A 15 -37.47 7.30 -1.25
N PRO A 16 -37.63 7.39 -2.58
CA PRO A 16 -36.85 8.07 -3.60
C PRO A 16 -37.66 9.22 -4.25
N THR A 17 -37.02 10.18 -4.93
CA THR A 17 -37.74 11.19 -5.74
C THR A 17 -37.29 11.19 -7.20
N ARG A 18 -38.24 10.72 -8.03
CA ARG A 18 -38.58 11.05 -9.42
C ARG A 18 -37.61 11.93 -10.23
N VAL A 19 -37.11 11.28 -11.29
CA VAL A 19 -37.17 11.67 -12.71
C VAL A 19 -37.60 13.12 -12.99
N SER A 20 -36.68 13.91 -13.52
CA SER A 20 -37.02 15.02 -14.40
C SER A 20 -36.26 14.89 -15.71
N LYS A 21 -36.98 14.36 -16.72
CA LYS A 21 -36.59 14.44 -18.13
C LYS A 21 -36.77 15.89 -18.56
N LEU A 22 -35.69 16.62 -18.78
CA LEU A 22 -35.69 17.67 -19.79
C LEU A 22 -34.57 17.39 -20.79
N LEU A 23 -35.03 17.03 -21.98
CA LEU A 23 -34.29 17.07 -23.23
C LEU A 23 -33.59 18.42 -23.40
N TRP A 24 -32.32 18.38 -23.80
CA TRP A 24 -31.85 19.32 -24.82
C TRP A 24 -30.77 18.67 -25.69
N PHE A 25 -31.11 18.60 -26.97
CA PHE A 25 -30.23 18.26 -28.08
C PHE A 25 -29.07 19.25 -28.18
N ALA A 26 -27.84 18.76 -28.37
CA ALA A 26 -26.83 19.45 -29.18
C ALA A 26 -25.69 18.50 -29.54
N PHE A 27 -25.82 17.91 -30.73
CA PHE A 27 -24.79 17.91 -31.79
C PHE A 27 -23.33 18.12 -31.32
N PHE A 28 -22.56 17.04 -31.20
CA PHE A 28 -21.11 17.13 -31.33
C PHE A 28 -20.64 16.20 -32.45
N VAL A 29 -20.16 16.88 -33.49
CA VAL A 29 -19.52 16.37 -34.69
C VAL A 29 -18.40 15.42 -34.29
N GLY A 30 -18.48 14.19 -34.80
CA GLY A 30 -17.38 13.24 -34.75
C GLY A 30 -16.20 13.73 -35.57
N LEU A 31 -15.09 13.97 -34.89
CA LEU A 31 -13.73 13.88 -35.42
C LEU A 31 -12.95 13.08 -34.39
N GLY A 32 -12.73 11.82 -34.73
CA GLY A 32 -12.11 10.83 -33.87
C GLY A 32 -10.72 11.27 -33.43
N LEU A 33 -10.59 11.56 -32.15
CA LEU A 33 -9.29 11.54 -31.50
C LEU A 33 -8.82 10.07 -31.45
N PRO A 34 -7.56 9.76 -31.80
CA PRO A 34 -7.02 8.46 -31.49
C PRO A 34 -7.10 8.32 -29.98
N ALA A 35 -7.93 7.38 -29.52
CA ALA A 35 -7.85 6.90 -28.16
C ALA A 35 -6.40 6.44 -27.99
N CYS A 36 -5.58 7.26 -27.31
CA CYS A 36 -4.43 6.74 -26.60
C CYS A 36 -5.04 5.69 -25.68
N ALA A 37 -4.98 4.43 -26.14
CA ALA A 37 -5.24 3.29 -25.30
C ALA A 37 -4.26 3.46 -24.16
N ASP A 38 -4.80 3.94 -23.05
CA ASP A 38 -4.20 3.82 -21.73
C ASP A 38 -3.90 2.34 -21.65
N ALA A 39 -2.64 1.98 -21.90
CA ALA A 39 -2.15 0.64 -21.71
C ALA A 39 -2.36 0.42 -20.23
N ALA A 40 -3.54 -0.14 -19.92
CA ALA A 40 -3.99 -0.46 -18.59
C ALA A 40 -2.81 -1.17 -17.98
N SER A 41 -2.13 -0.46 -17.08
CA SER A 41 -0.92 -0.94 -16.46
C SER A 41 -1.36 -2.18 -15.71
N ALA A 42 -1.11 -3.34 -16.32
CA ALA A 42 -1.18 -4.59 -15.59
C ALA A 42 -0.43 -4.35 -14.29
N PRO A 43 -1.00 -4.70 -13.12
CA PRO A 43 -0.31 -4.52 -11.86
C PRO A 43 1.09 -5.09 -12.04
N LEU A 44 2.11 -4.22 -12.03
CA LEU A 44 3.49 -4.66 -12.12
C LEU A 44 3.63 -5.70 -11.02
N ALA A 45 4.04 -6.90 -11.40
CA ALA A 45 4.27 -7.95 -10.42
C ALA A 45 5.14 -7.34 -9.31
N PRO A 46 4.73 -7.51 -8.04
CA PRO A 46 5.43 -6.88 -6.92
C PRO A 46 6.91 -7.20 -7.01
N ALA A 47 7.74 -6.17 -6.83
CA ALA A 47 9.17 -6.28 -7.06
C ALA A 47 9.75 -7.44 -6.24
N ARG A 48 10.59 -8.27 -6.86
CA ARG A 48 11.39 -9.27 -6.15
C ARG A 48 12.37 -8.58 -5.21
N PHE A 49 12.79 -9.28 -4.17
CA PHE A 49 13.68 -8.71 -3.18
C PHE A 49 15.00 -8.29 -3.83
N LYS A 50 15.62 -9.16 -4.63
CA LYS A 50 16.94 -8.90 -5.20
C LYS A 50 16.99 -7.67 -6.10
N GLU A 51 15.99 -7.47 -6.95
CA GLU A 51 15.97 -6.37 -7.93
C GLU A 51 15.32 -5.10 -7.39
N GLY A 52 14.42 -5.19 -6.41
CA GLY A 52 13.68 -4.06 -5.86
C GLY A 52 14.07 -3.68 -4.44
N ILE A 53 13.79 -4.56 -3.49
CA ILE A 53 13.83 -4.20 -2.06
C ILE A 53 15.26 -4.18 -1.48
N GLY A 54 16.10 -5.11 -1.91
CA GLY A 54 17.50 -5.23 -1.49
C GLY A 54 18.31 -3.97 -1.74
N PRO A 55 18.33 -3.41 -2.97
CA PRO A 55 19.00 -2.14 -3.27
C PRO A 55 18.50 -0.96 -2.42
N LEU A 56 17.17 -0.86 -2.24
CA LEU A 56 16.57 0.20 -1.41
C LEU A 56 17.00 0.09 0.07
N ALA A 57 17.03 -1.13 0.60
CA ALA A 57 17.51 -1.40 1.95
C ALA A 57 19.01 -1.13 2.09
N LYS A 58 19.79 -1.44 1.05
CA LYS A 58 21.23 -1.20 1.03
C LYS A 58 21.56 0.28 1.15
N GLU A 59 20.87 1.11 0.38
CA GLU A 59 21.07 2.56 0.36
C GLU A 59 20.73 3.19 1.71
N ARG A 60 19.66 2.73 2.36
CA ARG A 60 19.05 3.44 3.49
C ARG A 60 19.38 2.85 4.85
N CYS A 61 19.43 1.52 4.95
CA CYS A 61 19.46 0.84 6.24
C CYS A 61 20.85 0.30 6.56
N ASP A 62 21.60 -0.18 5.57
CA ASP A 62 22.84 -0.92 5.83
C ASP A 62 23.94 -0.06 6.46
N GLY A 63 23.95 1.25 6.21
CA GLY A 63 24.90 2.18 6.83
C GLY A 63 24.92 2.08 8.37
N CYS A 64 23.78 1.76 8.98
CA CYS A 64 23.69 1.44 10.40
C CYS A 64 23.68 -0.08 10.65
N HIS A 65 22.91 -0.84 9.86
CA HIS A 65 22.59 -2.24 10.18
C HIS A 65 23.67 -3.27 9.84
N GLU A 66 24.61 -2.96 8.93
CA GLU A 66 25.59 -3.94 8.44
C GLU A 66 26.41 -4.60 9.56
N ARG A 67 26.74 -3.84 10.62
CA ARG A 67 27.54 -4.29 11.77
C ARG A 67 26.73 -4.54 13.03
N MET A 68 25.41 -4.37 12.97
CA MET A 68 24.52 -4.61 14.10
C MET A 68 24.10 -6.07 14.19
N PRO A 69 23.68 -6.55 15.38
CA PRO A 69 23.04 -7.83 15.52
C PRO A 69 21.88 -8.00 14.53
N GLY A 70 21.91 -9.10 13.78
CA GLY A 70 20.92 -9.38 12.73
C GLY A 70 21.26 -8.84 11.34
N GLY A 71 22.43 -8.20 11.17
CA GLY A 71 23.11 -7.96 9.90
C GLY A 71 22.49 -6.92 8.96
N ALA A 72 23.08 -6.78 7.77
CA ALA A 72 22.58 -5.90 6.70
C ALA A 72 21.12 -6.21 6.34
N MET A 73 20.30 -5.17 6.18
CA MET A 73 18.88 -5.28 5.81
C MET A 73 18.73 -5.60 4.32
N SER A 74 19.73 -5.28 3.50
CA SER A 74 19.77 -5.67 2.07
C SER A 74 19.99 -7.17 1.83
N VAL A 75 20.21 -7.97 2.86
CA VAL A 75 20.34 -9.43 2.73
C VAL A 75 18.97 -10.07 2.93
N TYR A 76 18.50 -10.81 1.92
CA TYR A 76 17.14 -11.37 1.90
C TYR A 76 16.82 -12.17 3.17
N ARG A 77 17.71 -13.08 3.58
CA ARG A 77 17.53 -13.88 4.81
C ARG A 77 17.26 -12.99 6.04
N ASN A 78 17.96 -11.87 6.17
CA ASN A 78 17.82 -10.97 7.30
C ASN A 78 16.50 -10.19 7.20
N ALA A 79 16.14 -9.69 6.02
CA ALA A 79 14.85 -9.04 5.79
C ALA A 79 13.69 -10.00 6.06
N ARG A 80 13.74 -11.20 5.48
CA ARG A 80 12.70 -12.23 5.55
C ARG A 80 12.41 -12.68 6.98
N ALA A 81 13.42 -12.72 7.85
CA ALA A 81 13.26 -13.02 9.28
C ALA A 81 12.45 -11.97 10.05
N ARG A 82 12.21 -10.80 9.46
CA ARG A 82 11.47 -9.67 10.04
C ARG A 82 10.15 -9.39 9.30
N VAL A 83 9.74 -10.33 8.45
CA VAL A 83 8.55 -10.21 7.62
C VAL A 83 7.58 -11.35 7.92
N THR A 84 6.33 -10.97 8.09
CA THR A 84 5.16 -11.85 8.02
C THR A 84 4.62 -11.76 6.58
N PRO A 85 4.82 -12.78 5.74
CA PRO A 85 4.36 -12.76 4.35
C PRO A 85 2.86 -12.52 4.26
N GLY A 86 2.45 -11.62 3.38
CA GLY A 86 1.05 -11.25 3.20
C GLY A 86 0.52 -10.24 4.23
N ASP A 87 1.31 -9.88 5.25
CA ASP A 87 0.89 -8.94 6.30
C ASP A 87 1.98 -7.90 6.62
N PRO A 88 1.97 -6.75 5.92
CA PRO A 88 2.88 -5.64 6.20
C PRO A 88 2.70 -5.04 7.59
N GLY A 89 1.46 -5.04 8.12
CA GLY A 89 1.15 -4.49 9.45
C GLY A 89 1.73 -5.33 10.58
N ALA A 90 1.87 -6.64 10.37
CA ALA A 90 2.56 -7.56 11.29
C ALA A 90 4.05 -7.75 10.97
N SER A 91 4.63 -6.95 10.06
CA SER A 91 6.02 -7.10 9.61
C SER A 91 6.92 -6.00 10.19
N PRO A 92 7.77 -6.29 11.19
CA PRO A 92 8.73 -5.32 11.73
C PRO A 92 9.61 -4.65 10.67
N TYR A 93 9.93 -5.35 9.58
CA TYR A 93 10.68 -4.78 8.46
C TYR A 93 10.02 -3.54 7.85
N TYR A 94 8.69 -3.46 7.91
CA TYR A 94 7.91 -2.31 7.46
C TYR A 94 7.52 -1.39 8.63
N THR A 95 6.99 -1.93 9.72
CA THR A 95 6.39 -1.10 10.77
C THR A 95 7.40 -0.31 11.60
N VAL A 96 8.60 -0.85 11.85
CA VAL A 96 9.60 -0.17 12.68
C VAL A 96 10.10 1.13 12.04
N PRO A 97 10.55 1.14 10.76
CA PRO A 97 10.93 2.38 10.06
C PRO A 97 9.78 3.38 9.87
N MET A 98 8.52 2.94 10.00
CA MET A 98 7.34 3.79 9.82
C MET A 98 6.77 4.34 11.14
N GLY A 99 7.20 3.80 12.30
CA GLY A 99 6.66 4.15 13.62
C GLY A 99 7.23 5.43 14.27
N GLY A 100 8.06 6.20 13.57
CA GLY A 100 8.60 7.49 14.04
C GLY A 100 9.76 7.43 15.06
N GLY A 101 9.94 6.31 15.76
CA GLY A 101 11.06 6.11 16.70
C GLY A 101 12.37 5.59 16.09
N HIS A 102 12.36 5.26 14.79
CA HIS A 102 13.54 4.79 14.05
C HIS A 102 14.15 5.94 13.25
N PRO A 103 15.49 6.13 13.25
CA PRO A 103 16.14 7.30 12.65
C PRO A 103 16.01 7.37 11.13
N VAL A 104 15.77 6.23 10.48
CA VAL A 104 15.60 6.13 9.02
C VAL A 104 14.24 5.52 8.70
N SER A 105 13.53 6.11 7.74
CA SER A 105 12.24 5.60 7.26
C SER A 105 12.35 5.05 5.83
N TRP A 106 11.34 4.29 5.41
CA TRP A 106 11.16 3.89 4.00
C TRP A 106 10.73 5.05 3.10
N GLY A 107 10.34 6.21 3.61
CA GLY A 107 10.01 7.40 2.81
C GLY A 107 9.15 7.07 1.59
N ASP A 108 9.55 7.56 0.41
CA ASP A 108 8.84 7.34 -0.86
C ASP A 108 8.81 5.87 -1.33
N SER A 109 9.67 5.03 -0.75
CA SER A 109 9.74 3.60 -1.09
C SER A 109 8.85 2.72 -0.20
N ALA A 110 8.11 3.31 0.75
CA ALA A 110 7.25 2.57 1.66
C ALA A 110 6.20 1.73 0.91
N SER A 111 5.61 2.26 -0.15
CA SER A 111 4.62 1.54 -0.97
C SER A 111 5.20 0.31 -1.66
N ALA A 112 6.45 0.38 -2.15
CA ALA A 112 7.12 -0.75 -2.78
C ALA A 112 7.42 -1.88 -1.77
N VAL A 113 7.88 -1.51 -0.57
CA VAL A 113 8.15 -2.48 0.51
C VAL A 113 6.85 -3.11 1.01
N HIS A 114 5.79 -2.31 1.15
CA HIS A 114 4.45 -2.79 1.53
C HIS A 114 3.96 -3.82 0.51
N ALA A 115 3.96 -3.48 -0.78
CA ALA A 115 3.51 -4.36 -1.85
C ALA A 115 4.34 -5.65 -1.95
N TRP A 116 5.66 -5.58 -1.74
CA TRP A 116 6.52 -6.76 -1.70
C TRP A 116 6.15 -7.70 -0.55
N ILE A 117 5.85 -7.16 0.64
CA ILE A 117 5.42 -7.98 1.79
C ILE A 117 4.04 -8.59 1.52
N GLU A 118 3.07 -7.82 1.03
CA GLU A 118 1.74 -8.31 0.65
C GLU A 118 1.82 -9.45 -0.37
N ALA A 119 2.78 -9.39 -1.27
CA ALA A 119 3.05 -10.43 -2.27
C ALA A 119 3.65 -11.73 -1.70
N GLY A 120 3.84 -11.80 -0.39
CA GLY A 120 4.47 -12.94 0.27
C GLY A 120 6.00 -12.81 0.40
N ALA A 121 6.54 -11.61 0.21
CA ALA A 121 7.97 -11.31 0.29
C ALA A 121 8.85 -12.22 -0.58
N PRO A 122 8.58 -12.28 -1.90
CA PRO A 122 9.37 -13.11 -2.81
C PRO A 122 10.83 -12.65 -2.89
N GLU A 123 11.77 -13.60 -2.91
CA GLU A 123 13.20 -13.34 -3.14
C GLU A 123 13.46 -12.78 -4.53
#